data_AF-A0A7W7FXS5-F1
#
_entry.id   AF-A0A7W7FXS5-F1
#
_cell.length_a   1.000
_cell.length_b   1.000
_cell.length_c   1.000
_cell.angle_alpha   90.00
_cell.angle_beta   90.00
_cell.angle_gamma   90.00
#
_symmetry.space_group_name_H-M   'P 1'
#
loop_
_entity.id
_entity.type
_entity.pdbx_description
1 polymer ?
#
loop_
_entity_poly.entity_id
_entity_poly.type
_entity_poly.pdbx_seq_one_letter_code
_entity_poly.pdbx_strand_id
1 'polypeptide(L)'
;MRVGRAEATEGVDQRLETTLHAYPGLRLEKIPASQLKPPPTREGVRVLRGGRLPGLDELTDEVYATIRELWEQSGCRIEGYGRTLVVHDPAGYVITLTQQPGDDPVLTVASPPVPARLIDPPLLAGLLGGLTLGCAGPCSAVGPMTLFPSLAGWSAPYWGWIPLYLLIGAGSVWRPETRRFGAGLLVSGGLVGVAVAWVLS
;
A
#
# COMPACT_ATOMS: atom_id res chain seq x y z
N MET A 1 -10.05 -7.72 -12.72
CA MET A 1 -9.81 -7.91 -11.28
C MET A 1 -9.08 -6.68 -10.75
N ARG A 2 -9.52 -6.08 -9.63
CA ARG A 2 -8.79 -4.99 -8.97
C ARG A 2 -7.83 -5.61 -7.96
N VAL A 3 -6.56 -5.75 -8.34
CA VAL A 3 -5.51 -6.32 -7.48
C VAL A 3 -5.18 -5.33 -6.36
N GLY A 4 -5.13 -5.81 -5.12
CA GLY A 4 -4.71 -5.00 -3.97
C GLY A 4 -3.20 -4.76 -3.93
N ARG A 5 -2.71 -3.75 -3.18
CA ARG A 5 -1.26 -3.49 -3.10
C ARG A 5 -0.45 -4.66 -2.53
N ALA A 6 -1.00 -5.38 -1.56
CA ALA A 6 -0.35 -6.55 -0.97
C ALA A 6 -0.22 -7.70 -1.98
N GLU A 7 -1.33 -8.07 -2.62
CA GLU A 7 -1.38 -9.07 -3.69
C GLU A 7 -0.48 -8.71 -4.88
N ALA A 8 -0.44 -7.43 -5.27
CA ALA A 8 0.46 -6.92 -6.29
C ALA A 8 1.94 -7.05 -5.88
N THR A 9 2.26 -6.91 -4.60
CA THR A 9 3.62 -7.06 -4.09
C THR A 9 4.04 -8.53 -4.10
N GLU A 10 3.19 -9.41 -3.59
CA GLU A 10 3.41 -10.86 -3.61
C GLU A 10 3.58 -11.38 -5.04
N GLY A 11 2.73 -10.94 -5.97
CA GLY A 11 2.85 -11.30 -7.38
C GLY A 11 4.15 -10.81 -7.99
N VAL A 12 4.57 -9.57 -7.70
CA VAL A 12 5.87 -9.05 -8.16
C VAL A 12 7.03 -9.90 -7.63
N ASP A 13 7.04 -10.24 -6.34
CA ASP A 13 8.10 -11.03 -5.72
C ASP A 13 8.14 -12.45 -6.31
N GLN A 14 6.98 -13.06 -6.55
CA GLN A 14 6.89 -14.38 -7.18
C GLN A 14 7.49 -14.39 -8.59
N ARG A 15 7.15 -13.42 -9.47
CA ARG A 15 7.70 -13.38 -10.83
C ARG A 15 9.21 -13.10 -10.83
N LEU A 16 9.66 -12.25 -9.91
CA LEU A 16 11.08 -11.96 -9.75
C LEU A 16 11.83 -13.22 -9.34
N GLU A 17 11.32 -13.95 -8.35
CA GLU A 17 11.89 -15.22 -7.90
C GLU A 17 11.87 -16.29 -9.00
N THR A 18 10.75 -16.46 -9.71
CA THR A 18 10.67 -17.38 -10.86
C THR A 18 11.71 -17.06 -11.92
N THR A 19 11.94 -15.78 -12.21
CA THR A 19 12.94 -15.36 -13.21
C THR A 19 14.36 -15.68 -12.74
N LEU A 20 14.65 -15.52 -11.44
CA LEU A 20 15.97 -15.83 -10.89
C LEU A 20 16.24 -17.34 -10.82
N HIS A 21 15.21 -18.16 -10.58
CA HIS A 21 15.34 -19.62 -10.59
C HIS A 21 15.45 -20.21 -12.00
N ALA A 22 15.15 -19.42 -13.04
CA ALA A 22 15.25 -19.86 -14.43
C ALA A 22 16.68 -20.23 -14.83
N TYR A 23 17.67 -19.59 -14.23
CA TYR A 23 19.08 -19.84 -14.52
C TYR A 23 19.88 -19.96 -13.21
N PRO A 24 20.43 -21.15 -12.89
CA PRO A 24 21.21 -21.35 -11.68
C PRO A 24 22.40 -20.41 -11.59
N GLY A 25 22.58 -19.76 -10.44
CA GLY A 25 23.71 -18.87 -10.19
C GLY A 25 23.45 -17.39 -10.44
N LEU A 26 22.26 -17.02 -10.95
CA LEU A 26 21.84 -15.62 -11.01
C LEU A 26 21.82 -15.00 -9.61
N ARG A 27 22.50 -13.86 -9.46
CA ARG A 27 22.46 -13.03 -8.26
C ARG A 27 21.76 -11.74 -8.57
N LEU A 28 20.84 -11.32 -7.71
CA LEU A 28 20.14 -10.05 -7.83
C LEU A 28 20.65 -9.07 -6.77
N GLU A 29 21.32 -8.01 -7.21
CA GLU A 29 21.62 -6.86 -6.37
C GLU A 29 20.45 -5.89 -6.38
N LYS A 30 19.68 -5.86 -5.28
CA LYS A 30 18.45 -5.06 -5.20
C LYS A 30 18.73 -3.58 -5.39
N ILE A 31 17.98 -2.96 -6.30
CA ILE A 31 17.99 -1.51 -6.52
C ILE A 31 16.75 -0.90 -5.87
N PRO A 32 16.84 0.28 -5.22
CA PRO A 32 15.67 1.00 -4.73
C PRO A 32 14.64 1.25 -5.84
N ALA A 33 13.36 1.04 -5.55
CA ALA A 33 12.29 1.20 -6.55
C ALA A 33 12.23 2.60 -7.19
N SER A 34 12.74 3.64 -6.51
CA SER A 34 12.85 5.00 -7.03
C SER A 34 13.87 5.16 -8.17
N GLN A 35 14.80 4.22 -8.30
CA GLN A 35 15.83 4.20 -9.35
C GLN A 35 15.46 3.26 -10.51
N LEU A 36 14.41 2.45 -10.36
CA LEU A 36 13.90 1.57 -11.40
C LEU A 36 13.03 2.38 -12.38
N LYS A 37 13.20 2.13 -13.68
CA LYS A 37 12.41 2.79 -14.71
C LYS A 37 11.05 2.09 -14.85
N PRO A 38 9.93 2.74 -14.54
CA PRO A 38 8.62 2.10 -14.66
C PRO A 38 8.17 2.01 -16.13
N PRO A 39 7.43 0.95 -16.49
CA PRO A 39 6.75 0.90 -17.77
C PRO A 39 5.68 2.01 -17.85
N PRO A 40 5.43 2.57 -19.04
CA PRO A 40 4.45 3.64 -19.23
C PRO A 40 3.07 3.17 -18.74
N THR A 41 2.41 4.02 -17.96
CA THR A 41 1.13 3.71 -17.33
C THR A 41 0.19 4.90 -17.46
N ARG A 42 -1.04 4.67 -17.93
CA ARG A 42 -2.05 5.73 -18.11
C ARG A 42 -2.71 6.15 -16.81
N GLU A 43 -2.95 5.22 -15.88
CA GLU A 43 -3.60 5.47 -14.59
C GLU A 43 -3.13 4.50 -13.50
N GLY A 44 -3.13 4.93 -12.23
CA GLY A 44 -2.78 4.11 -11.06
C GLY A 44 -1.30 4.14 -10.67
N VAL A 45 -0.95 3.40 -9.61
CA VAL A 45 0.43 3.24 -9.13
C VAL A 45 0.82 1.77 -9.28
N ARG A 46 2.05 1.51 -9.71
CA ARG A 46 2.59 0.15 -9.77
C ARG A 46 3.48 -0.13 -8.58
N VAL A 47 3.47 -1.37 -8.12
CA VAL A 47 4.55 -1.90 -7.29
C VAL A 47 5.70 -2.26 -8.22
N LEU A 48 6.90 -1.77 -7.91
CA LEU A 48 8.13 -2.09 -8.63
C LEU A 48 9.14 -2.75 -7.70
N ARG A 49 9.76 -3.82 -8.20
CA ARG A 49 10.92 -4.49 -7.61
C ARG A 49 11.87 -4.91 -8.71
N GLY A 50 13.14 -5.04 -8.37
CA GLY A 50 14.17 -5.36 -9.34
C GLY A 50 15.56 -5.10 -8.79
N GLY A 51 16.54 -5.29 -9.66
CA GLY A 51 17.94 -5.20 -9.31
C GLY A 51 18.87 -5.42 -10.49
N ARG A 52 20.16 -5.27 -10.23
CA ARG A 52 21.23 -5.60 -11.18
C ARG A 52 21.53 -7.08 -11.11
N LEU A 53 21.93 -7.65 -12.24
CA LEU A 53 22.43 -9.00 -12.36
C LEU A 53 23.94 -8.96 -12.67
N PRO A 54 24.80 -8.81 -11.65
CA PRO A 54 26.24 -8.67 -11.87
C PRO A 54 26.90 -9.97 -12.33
N GLY A 55 28.01 -9.83 -13.05
CA GLY A 55 28.87 -10.96 -13.42
C GLY A 55 28.29 -11.86 -14.51
N LEU A 56 27.43 -11.29 -15.37
CA LEU A 56 26.80 -12.02 -16.46
C LEU A 56 27.65 -12.09 -17.72
N ASP A 57 28.59 -11.16 -17.95
CA ASP A 57 29.52 -11.06 -19.09
C ASP A 57 29.21 -12.01 -20.26
N GLU A 58 29.92 -13.14 -20.34
CA GLU A 58 29.82 -14.14 -21.42
C GLU A 58 28.49 -14.91 -21.44
N LEU A 59 27.83 -15.04 -20.29
CA LEU A 59 26.55 -15.76 -20.13
C LEU A 59 25.34 -14.88 -20.43
N THR A 60 25.53 -13.59 -20.70
CA THR A 60 24.41 -12.65 -20.82
C THR A 60 23.45 -13.06 -21.93
N ASP A 61 23.94 -13.49 -23.09
CA ASP A 61 23.06 -13.90 -24.20
C ASP A 61 22.29 -15.19 -23.89
N GLU A 62 22.93 -16.13 -23.18
CA GLU A 62 22.28 -17.35 -22.71
C GLU A 62 21.18 -17.04 -21.70
N VAL A 63 21.46 -16.20 -20.69
CA VAL A 63 20.48 -15.78 -19.68
C VAL A 63 19.27 -15.11 -20.32
N TYR A 64 19.49 -14.21 -21.30
CA TYR A 64 18.39 -13.58 -22.03
C TYR A 64 17.57 -14.60 -22.83
N ALA A 65 18.21 -15.59 -23.44
CA ALA A 65 17.53 -16.65 -24.18
C ALA A 65 16.71 -17.56 -23.25
N THR A 66 17.29 -18.01 -22.12
CA THR A 66 16.61 -18.84 -21.12
C THR A 66 15.42 -18.13 -20.50
N ILE A 67 15.56 -16.86 -20.13
CA ILE A 67 14.45 -16.07 -19.57
C ILE A 67 13.37 -15.85 -20.62
N ARG A 68 13.74 -15.58 -21.88
CA ARG A 68 12.77 -15.46 -22.98
C ARG A 68 11.98 -16.76 -23.12
N GLU A 69 12.67 -17.89 -23.24
CA GLU A 69 12.04 -19.21 -23.43
C GLU A 69 11.09 -19.56 -22.28
N LEU A 70 11.51 -19.35 -21.02
CA LEU A 70 10.67 -19.58 -19.84
C LEU A 70 9.32 -18.87 -19.94
N TRP A 71 9.35 -17.58 -20.27
CA TRP A 71 8.14 -16.76 -20.27
C TRP A 71 7.29 -16.97 -21.53
N GLU A 72 7.92 -17.30 -22.67
CA GLU A 72 7.22 -17.73 -23.88
C GLU A 72 6.42 -19.02 -23.62
N GLN A 73 7.05 -20.01 -22.99
CA GLN A 73 6.39 -21.27 -22.60
C GLN A 73 5.26 -21.06 -21.58
N SER A 74 5.36 -20.00 -20.78
CA SER A 74 4.32 -19.60 -19.81
C SER A 74 3.15 -18.83 -20.45
N GLY A 75 3.13 -18.68 -21.77
CA GLY A 75 2.07 -17.97 -22.50
C GLY A 75 2.14 -16.45 -22.38
N CYS A 76 3.29 -15.89 -21.98
CA CYS A 76 3.48 -14.45 -21.92
C CYS A 76 3.79 -13.88 -23.30
N ARG A 77 3.37 -12.63 -23.55
CA ARG A 77 3.74 -11.92 -24.78
C ARG A 77 5.11 -11.26 -24.58
N ILE A 78 6.05 -11.53 -25.49
CA ILE A 78 7.40 -10.99 -25.41
C ILE A 78 7.61 -9.92 -26.48
N GLU A 79 8.26 -8.83 -26.08
CA GLU A 79 8.66 -7.71 -26.92
C GLU A 79 10.14 -7.38 -26.67
N GLY A 80 10.79 -6.73 -27.63
CA GLY A 80 12.20 -6.33 -27.53
C GLY A 80 13.17 -7.27 -28.25
N TYR A 81 14.34 -6.73 -28.58
CA TYR A 81 15.41 -7.41 -29.31
C TYR A 81 16.78 -7.10 -28.70
N GLY A 82 17.72 -8.05 -28.82
CA GLY A 82 19.07 -7.92 -28.28
C GLY A 82 19.08 -7.75 -26.75
N ARG A 83 19.65 -6.65 -26.28
CA ARG A 83 19.87 -6.33 -24.85
C ARG A 83 18.65 -5.77 -24.12
N THR A 84 17.47 -5.79 -24.76
CA THR A 84 16.20 -5.38 -24.16
C THR A 84 15.17 -6.48 -24.36
N LEU A 85 14.66 -7.01 -23.26
CA LEU A 85 13.58 -7.98 -23.21
C LEU A 85 12.45 -7.41 -22.35
N VAL A 86 11.23 -7.41 -22.88
CA VAL A 86 10.02 -6.97 -22.20
C VAL A 86 9.01 -8.10 -22.29
N VAL A 87 8.54 -8.58 -21.15
CA VAL A 87 7.58 -9.68 -21.03
C VAL A 87 6.30 -9.15 -20.42
N HIS A 88 5.19 -9.43 -21.08
CA HIS A 88 3.84 -9.12 -20.64
C HIS A 88 3.13 -10.40 -20.17
N ASP A 89 2.95 -10.52 -18.86
CA ASP A 89 2.20 -11.60 -18.20
C ASP A 89 0.69 -11.43 -18.51
N PRO A 90 -0.07 -12.50 -18.81
CA PRO A 90 -1.53 -12.47 -18.90
C PRO A 90 -2.24 -11.82 -17.69
N ALA A 91 -1.63 -11.88 -16.49
CA ALA A 91 -2.13 -11.22 -15.29
C ALA A 91 -1.84 -9.69 -15.25
N GLY A 92 -1.19 -9.14 -16.28
CA GLY A 92 -0.92 -7.70 -16.43
C GLY A 92 0.37 -7.22 -15.76
N TYR A 93 1.20 -8.14 -15.26
CA TYR A 93 2.57 -7.84 -14.82
C TYR A 93 3.47 -7.58 -16.03
N VAL A 94 4.48 -6.74 -15.84
CA VAL A 94 5.48 -6.44 -16.87
C VAL A 94 6.86 -6.73 -16.28
N ILE A 95 7.59 -7.64 -16.91
CA ILE A 95 8.96 -7.98 -16.55
C ILE A 95 9.86 -7.38 -17.62
N THR A 96 10.88 -6.63 -17.23
CA THR A 96 11.84 -6.04 -18.15
C THR A 96 13.24 -6.42 -17.76
N LEU A 97 14.01 -6.94 -18.71
CA LEU A 97 15.43 -7.20 -18.59
C LEU A 97 16.16 -6.34 -19.62
N THR A 98 16.90 -5.34 -19.15
CA THR A 98 17.56 -4.35 -20.00
C THR A 98 19.01 -4.16 -19.61
N GLN A 99 19.91 -4.12 -20.58
CA GLN A 99 21.33 -3.84 -20.35
C GLN A 99 21.75 -2.63 -21.18
N GLN A 100 22.38 -1.66 -20.52
CA GLN A 100 23.06 -0.55 -21.20
C GLN A 100 24.51 -0.95 -21.51
N PRO A 101 25.11 -0.44 -22.60
CA PRO A 101 26.50 -0.74 -22.91
C PRO A 101 27.44 -0.37 -21.76
N GLY A 102 28.18 -1.35 -21.24
CA GLY A 102 29.12 -1.15 -20.14
C GLY A 102 28.54 -1.29 -18.73
N ASP A 103 27.24 -1.56 -18.60
CA ASP A 103 26.56 -1.80 -17.32
C ASP A 103 26.07 -3.25 -17.19
N ASP A 104 25.83 -3.67 -15.95
CA ASP A 104 25.14 -4.92 -15.64
C ASP A 104 23.67 -4.88 -16.10
N PRO A 105 23.11 -6.01 -16.57
CA PRO A 105 21.69 -6.12 -16.88
C PRO A 105 20.82 -5.80 -15.66
N VAL A 106 19.77 -5.01 -15.89
CA VAL A 106 18.78 -4.65 -14.88
C VAL A 106 17.50 -5.43 -15.12
N LEU A 107 17.12 -6.25 -14.15
CA LEU A 107 15.84 -6.96 -14.10
C LEU A 107 14.86 -6.15 -13.27
N THR A 108 13.69 -5.84 -13.83
CA THR A 108 12.60 -5.14 -13.15
C THR A 108 11.30 -5.89 -13.36
N VAL A 109 10.48 -5.98 -12.31
CA VAL A 109 9.13 -6.53 -12.35
C VAL A 109 8.18 -5.44 -11.84
N ALA A 110 7.16 -5.15 -12.65
CA ALA A 110 6.15 -4.16 -12.35
C ALA A 110 4.77 -4.83 -12.26
N SER A 111 4.03 -4.56 -11.19
CA SER A 111 2.66 -5.04 -11.02
C SER A 111 1.71 -4.42 -12.05
N PRO A 112 0.53 -5.00 -12.32
CA PRO A 112 -0.57 -4.25 -12.93
C PRO A 112 -0.86 -2.96 -12.13
N PRO A 113 -1.43 -1.92 -12.76
CA PRO A 113 -1.73 -0.66 -12.10
C PRO A 113 -2.71 -0.90 -10.95
N VAL A 114 -2.27 -0.60 -9.73
CA VAL A 114 -3.10 -0.63 -8.53
C VAL A 114 -3.76 0.73 -8.39
N PRO A 115 -5.06 0.81 -8.11
CA PRO A 115 -5.71 2.09 -7.84
C PRO A 115 -4.99 2.79 -6.68
N ALA A 116 -4.57 4.04 -6.92
CA ALA A 116 -3.91 4.89 -5.94
C ALA A 116 -4.89 5.34 -4.84
N ARG A 117 -5.51 4.40 -4.12
CA ARG A 117 -6.31 4.73 -2.95
C ARG A 117 -5.33 5.15 -1.86
N LEU A 118 -5.11 6.46 -1.76
CA LEU A 118 -4.27 7.10 -0.74
C LEU A 118 -4.74 6.76 0.68
N ILE A 119 -6.02 6.46 0.87
CA ILE A 119 -6.61 6.13 2.17
C ILE A 119 -7.64 5.01 1.99
N ASP A 120 -7.58 4.00 2.87
CA ASP A 120 -8.59 2.96 2.96
C ASP A 120 -9.96 3.59 3.31
N PRO A 121 -11.03 3.40 2.52
CA PRO A 121 -12.35 3.96 2.80
C PRO A 121 -12.87 3.71 4.23
N PRO A 122 -12.74 2.51 4.83
CA PRO A 122 -13.17 2.31 6.21
C PRO A 122 -12.32 3.08 7.21
N LEU A 123 -11.01 3.24 6.97
CA LEU A 123 -10.12 4.04 7.80
C LEU A 123 -10.50 5.53 7.71
N LEU A 124 -10.77 6.04 6.50
CA LEU A 124 -11.23 7.42 6.29
C LEU A 124 -12.57 7.67 6.99
N ALA A 125 -13.52 6.74 6.85
CA ALA A 125 -14.81 6.82 7.53
C ALA A 125 -14.63 6.83 9.05
N GLY A 126 -13.70 6.03 9.58
CA GLY A 126 -13.34 6.03 10.99
C GLY A 126 -12.76 7.37 11.44
N LEU A 127 -11.78 7.89 10.70
CA LEU A 127 -11.15 9.19 10.98
C LEU A 127 -12.18 10.32 10.98
N LEU A 128 -13.04 10.39 9.95
CA LEU A 128 -14.11 11.38 9.84
C LEU A 128 -15.14 11.21 10.95
N GLY A 129 -15.56 9.99 11.25
CA GLY A 129 -16.50 9.69 12.33
C GLY A 129 -15.97 10.12 13.69
N GLY A 130 -14.68 9.87 13.96
CA GLY A 130 -14.06 10.30 15.20
C GLY A 130 -13.89 11.81 15.33
N LEU A 131 -13.62 12.50 14.21
CA LEU A 131 -13.55 13.95 14.17
C LEU A 131 -14.92 14.60 14.39
N THR A 132 -15.98 14.10 13.76
CA THR A 132 -17.34 14.62 13.94
C THR A 132 -17.87 14.35 15.35
N LEU A 133 -17.70 13.14 15.88
CA LEU A 133 -18.11 12.80 17.25
C LEU A 133 -17.30 13.56 18.30
N GLY A 134 -15.99 13.72 18.10
CA GLY A 134 -15.10 14.46 18.99
C GLY A 134 -15.44 15.95 19.06
N CYS A 135 -15.84 16.57 17.94
CA CYS A 135 -16.30 17.96 17.91
C CYS A 135 -17.75 18.14 18.38
N ALA A 136 -18.63 17.17 18.14
CA ALA A 136 -20.04 17.24 18.54
C ALA A 136 -20.24 17.10 20.05
N GLY A 137 -19.41 16.33 20.75
CA GLY A 137 -19.50 16.15 22.20
C GLY A 137 -19.47 17.49 22.98
N PRO A 138 -18.43 18.33 22.79
CA PRO A 138 -18.35 19.64 23.44
C PRO A 138 -19.47 20.61 23.02
N CYS A 139 -19.85 20.61 21.73
CA CYS A 139 -20.81 21.58 21.19
C CYS A 139 -22.28 21.23 21.50
N SER A 140 -22.63 19.95 21.59
CA SER A 140 -23.99 19.51 21.92
C SER A 140 -24.30 19.58 23.42
N ALA A 141 -23.28 19.63 24.27
CA ALA A 141 -23.41 19.81 25.70
C ALA A 141 -23.92 21.22 26.11
N VAL A 142 -23.88 22.20 25.20
CA VAL A 142 -24.32 23.58 25.48
C VAL A 142 -25.86 23.71 25.50
N GLY A 143 -26.58 22.84 24.79
CA GLY A 143 -28.06 22.90 24.66
C GLY A 143 -28.86 22.41 25.88
N PRO A 144 -28.57 21.22 26.46
CA PRO A 144 -29.33 20.70 27.59
C PRO A 144 -28.90 21.27 28.96
N MET A 145 -27.76 21.97 29.03
CA MET A 145 -27.26 22.61 30.26
C MET A 145 -28.17 23.72 30.80
N THR A 146 -29.07 24.26 29.99
CA THR A 146 -30.06 25.26 30.43
C THR A 146 -31.23 24.65 31.21
N LEU A 147 -31.47 23.34 31.07
CA LEU A 147 -32.63 22.66 31.67
C LEU A 147 -32.30 21.94 32.99
N PHE A 148 -31.04 21.58 33.24
CA PHE A 148 -30.63 20.85 34.46
C PHE A 148 -29.32 21.40 35.04
N PRO A 149 -29.36 22.52 35.77
CA PRO A 149 -28.17 23.15 36.35
C PRO A 149 -27.46 22.30 37.42
N SER A 150 -28.11 21.25 37.98
CA SER A 150 -27.49 20.31 38.92
C SER A 150 -26.49 19.35 38.27
N LEU A 151 -26.48 19.24 36.94
CA LEU A 151 -25.49 18.49 36.15
C LEU A 151 -24.43 19.41 35.53
N ALA A 152 -24.53 20.74 35.75
CA ALA A 152 -23.65 21.76 35.19
C ALA A 152 -22.29 21.89 35.91
N GLY A 153 -21.77 20.79 36.45
CA GLY A 153 -20.33 20.68 36.61
C GLY A 153 -19.74 20.61 35.20
N TRP A 154 -18.79 21.47 34.87
CA TRP A 154 -18.15 21.62 33.54
C TRP A 154 -17.57 20.33 32.93
N SER A 155 -17.64 19.21 33.64
CA SER A 155 -17.09 17.90 33.30
C SER A 155 -18.17 16.82 33.03
N ALA A 156 -19.39 16.94 33.54
CA ALA A 156 -20.36 15.82 33.54
C ALA A 156 -20.78 15.29 32.13
N PRO A 157 -21.02 16.13 31.11
CA PRO A 157 -21.35 15.64 29.76
C PRO A 157 -20.13 15.08 29.01
N TYR A 158 -18.92 15.58 29.30
CA TYR A 158 -17.67 15.13 28.67
C TYR A 158 -17.34 13.69 29.09
N TRP A 159 -17.53 13.37 30.37
CA TRP A 159 -17.29 12.03 30.92
C TRP A 159 -18.31 10.97 30.47
N GLY A 160 -19.52 11.35 30.06
CA GLY A 160 -20.50 10.41 29.50
C GLY A 160 -20.18 9.96 28.08
N TRP A 161 -19.56 10.83 27.28
CA TRP A 161 -19.27 10.57 25.88
C TRP A 161 -18.02 9.70 25.68
N ILE A 162 -17.02 9.84 26.56
CA ILE A 162 -15.76 9.08 26.48
C ILE A 162 -15.98 7.55 26.57
N PRO A 163 -16.73 7.00 27.54
CA PRO A 163 -17.02 5.57 27.61
C PRO A 163 -17.78 5.06 26.39
N LEU A 164 -18.74 5.83 25.88
CA LEU A 164 -19.50 5.47 24.67
C LEU A 164 -18.60 5.43 23.44
N TYR A 165 -17.72 6.42 23.30
CA TYR A 165 -16.74 6.50 22.22
C TYR A 165 -15.73 5.35 22.26
N LEU A 166 -15.21 5.04 23.45
CA LEU A 166 -14.31 3.91 23.66
C LEU A 166 -15.02 2.59 23.39
N LEU A 167 -16.28 2.45 23.77
CA LEU A 167 -17.06 1.24 23.52
C LEU A 167 -17.32 1.02 22.01
N ILE A 168 -17.68 2.08 21.28
CA ILE A 168 -17.86 2.04 19.81
C ILE A 168 -16.53 1.76 19.11
N GLY A 169 -15.47 2.47 19.49
CA GLY A 169 -14.14 2.33 18.90
C GLY A 169 -13.52 0.97 19.17
N ALA A 170 -13.46 0.55 20.44
CA ALA A 170 -12.92 -0.75 20.84
C ALA A 170 -13.76 -1.92 20.31
N GLY A 171 -15.10 -1.80 20.36
CA GLY A 171 -16.00 -2.80 19.77
C GLY A 171 -15.81 -2.95 18.27
N SER A 172 -15.59 -1.84 17.56
CA SER A 172 -15.28 -1.85 16.12
C SER A 172 -13.88 -2.41 15.81
N VAL A 173 -12.91 -2.26 16.71
CA VAL A 173 -11.57 -2.85 16.55
C VAL A 173 -11.58 -4.37 16.71
N TRP A 174 -12.51 -4.92 17.50
CA TRP A 174 -12.58 -6.36 17.78
C TRP A 174 -12.93 -7.19 16.53
N ARG A 175 -13.84 -6.71 15.68
CA ARG A 175 -14.21 -7.43 14.46
C ARG A 175 -13.24 -7.14 13.31
N PRO A 176 -12.74 -8.16 12.59
CA PRO A 176 -11.79 -7.97 11.50
C PRO A 176 -12.35 -7.10 10.37
N GLU A 177 -13.66 -7.13 10.12
CA GLU A 177 -14.29 -6.32 9.05
C GLU A 177 -14.31 -4.81 9.38
N THR A 178 -14.44 -4.45 10.65
CA THR A 178 -14.56 -3.05 11.12
C THR A 178 -13.28 -2.50 11.74
N ARG A 179 -12.21 -3.32 11.82
CA ARG A 179 -11.00 -2.98 12.56
C ARG A 179 -10.35 -1.67 12.11
N ARG A 180 -10.33 -1.43 10.80
CA ARG A 180 -9.77 -0.20 10.21
C ARG A 180 -10.61 1.03 10.52
N PHE A 181 -11.94 0.88 10.55
CA PHE A 181 -12.85 1.94 10.98
C PHE A 181 -12.65 2.27 12.46
N GLY A 182 -12.65 1.26 13.33
CA GLY A 182 -12.42 1.44 14.76
C GLY A 182 -11.07 2.10 15.08
N ALA A 183 -10.00 1.70 14.38
CA ALA A 183 -8.69 2.31 14.52
C ALA A 183 -8.69 3.79 14.09
N GLY A 184 -9.30 4.11 12.95
CA GLY A 184 -9.45 5.50 12.49
C GLY A 184 -10.22 6.36 13.49
N LEU A 185 -11.31 5.82 14.03
CA LEU A 185 -12.14 6.47 15.04
C LEU A 185 -11.33 6.75 16.31
N LEU A 186 -10.68 5.75 16.91
CA LEU A 186 -9.91 5.95 18.13
C LEU A 186 -8.76 6.96 17.97
N VAL A 187 -8.05 6.93 16.84
CA VAL A 187 -6.93 7.85 16.56
C VAL A 187 -7.42 9.31 16.45
N SER A 188 -8.42 9.59 15.63
CA SER A 188 -8.90 10.97 15.47
C SER A 188 -9.59 11.49 16.74
N GLY A 189 -10.34 10.65 17.45
CA GLY A 189 -10.94 11.01 18.73
C GLY A 189 -9.92 11.32 19.81
N GLY A 190 -8.84 10.54 19.89
CA GLY A 190 -7.73 10.81 20.80
C GLY A 190 -7.03 12.14 20.50
N LEU A 191 -6.76 12.43 19.23
CA LEU A 191 -6.16 13.70 18.80
C LEU A 191 -7.05 14.90 19.15
N VAL A 192 -8.36 14.81 18.89
CA VAL A 192 -9.32 15.86 19.26
C VAL A 192 -9.35 16.05 20.78
N GLY A 193 -9.41 14.96 21.56
CA GLY A 193 -9.41 15.02 23.02
C GLY A 193 -8.15 15.69 23.59
N VAL A 194 -6.97 15.37 23.04
CA VAL A 194 -5.70 16.01 23.43
C VAL A 194 -5.69 17.50 23.06
N ALA A 195 -6.14 17.86 21.86
CA ALA A 195 -6.19 19.25 21.41
C ALA A 195 -7.14 20.09 22.27
N VAL A 196 -8.33 19.56 22.59
CA VAL A 196 -9.31 20.24 23.47
C VAL A 196 -8.74 20.40 24.88
N ALA A 197 -8.14 19.35 25.45
CA ALA A 197 -7.52 19.42 26.76
C ALA A 197 -6.42 20.50 26.80
N TRP A 198 -5.59 20.58 25.75
CA TRP A 198 -4.52 21.58 25.65
C TRP A 198 -5.04 23.01 25.55
N VAL A 199 -6.13 23.26 24.81
CA VAL A 199 -6.74 24.61 24.70
C VAL A 199 -7.39 25.06 26.01
N LEU A 200 -7.86 24.11 26.84
CA LEU A 200 -8.56 24.39 28.09
C LEU A 200 -7.66 24.35 29.34
N SER A 201 -6.36 24.05 29.18
CA SER A 201 -5.34 24.03 30.24
C SER A 201 -4.63 25.38 30.35
#